data_AF-A0A4R1JSQ7-F1
#
_entry.id   AF-A0A4R1JSQ7-F1
#
_cell.length_a   1.000
_cell.length_b   1.000
_cell.length_c   1.000
_cell.angle_alpha   90.00
_cell.angle_beta   90.00
_cell.angle_gamma   90.00
#
_symmetry.space_group_name_H-M   'P 1'
#
loop_
_entity.id
_entity.type
_entity.pdbx_description
1 polymer ?
#
loop_
_entity_poly.entity_id
_entity_poly.type
_entity_poly.pdbx_seq_one_letter_code
_entity_poly.pdbx_strand_id
1 'polypeptide(L)'
;MTLFSSYEYLKNNRLSDVIRLISVLGNDDNYSFRKDDGLEKTLNGKPKSAKNWSEIAKEHPEFFKFNVAGDSIVLLFRSLVKPDSNDKRPPLTIDQTQKIIDQAISLHDKQIARLQKNNFLIPIFTAVIASLTTGFVAYFTLKNNNDSVKKIDKKVDHIIILLNKNSALNQQDSIKKPIIIKSSN
;
A
#
# COMPACT_ATOMS: atom_id res chain seq x y z
N MET A 1 13.61 -17.37 24.16
CA MET A 1 12.47 -17.89 23.39
C MET A 1 11.98 -16.75 22.51
N THR A 2 12.53 -16.61 21.31
CA THR A 2 12.21 -15.52 20.38
C THR A 2 10.84 -15.80 19.77
N LEU A 3 9.85 -14.97 20.11
CA LEU A 3 8.52 -14.99 19.52
C LEU A 3 8.67 -14.83 18.00
N PHE A 4 8.09 -15.77 17.24
CA PHE A 4 8.11 -15.84 15.77
C PHE A 4 7.85 -14.45 15.15
N SER A 5 8.76 -14.01 14.27
CA SER A 5 8.68 -12.68 13.66
C SER A 5 7.47 -12.62 12.74
N SER A 6 6.60 -11.62 12.95
CA SER A 6 5.24 -11.59 12.38
C SER A 6 5.14 -11.49 10.85
N TYR A 7 6.27 -11.45 10.13
CA TYR A 7 6.34 -11.14 8.69
C TYR A 7 7.29 -12.05 7.89
N GLU A 8 7.79 -13.15 8.45
CA GLU A 8 8.76 -14.02 7.76
C GLU A 8 8.23 -14.58 6.43
N TYR A 9 6.95 -14.94 6.34
CA TYR A 9 6.36 -15.44 5.09
C TYR A 9 6.16 -14.36 4.02
N LEU A 10 6.18 -13.09 4.40
CA LEU A 10 5.91 -11.98 3.49
C LEU A 10 7.14 -11.54 2.69
N LYS A 11 8.32 -12.11 3.01
CA LYS A 11 9.51 -11.91 2.19
C LYS A 11 9.24 -12.40 0.77
N ASN A 12 9.69 -11.64 -0.22
CA ASN A 12 9.45 -11.97 -1.62
C ASN A 12 10.02 -13.37 -1.96
N ASN A 13 9.25 -14.19 -2.68
CA ASN A 13 9.55 -15.59 -3.01
C ASN A 13 9.68 -16.55 -1.81
N ARG A 14 9.35 -16.15 -0.58
CA ARG A 14 9.58 -16.99 0.59
C ARG A 14 8.77 -18.28 0.57
N LEU A 15 7.47 -18.19 0.30
CA LEU A 15 6.62 -19.37 0.21
C LEU A 15 7.15 -20.39 -0.81
N SER A 16 7.64 -19.90 -1.96
CA SER A 16 8.22 -20.77 -2.99
C SER A 16 9.46 -21.52 -2.48
N ASP A 17 10.38 -20.84 -1.80
CA ASP A 17 11.57 -21.48 -1.23
C ASP A 17 11.20 -22.48 -0.11
N VAL A 18 10.23 -22.14 0.74
CA VAL A 18 9.73 -23.04 1.80
C VAL A 18 9.12 -24.31 1.20
N ILE A 19 8.26 -24.17 0.19
CA ILE A 19 7.65 -25.32 -0.51
C ILE A 19 8.73 -26.19 -1.15
N ARG A 20 9.70 -25.60 -1.84
CA ARG A 20 10.81 -26.35 -2.45
C ARG A 20 11.59 -27.15 -1.42
N LEU A 21 11.87 -26.54 -0.27
CA LEU A 21 12.59 -27.20 0.81
C LEU A 21 11.76 -28.33 1.45
N ILE A 22 10.45 -28.14 1.65
CA ILE A 22 9.52 -29.19 2.11
C ILE A 22 9.52 -30.37 1.13
N SER A 23 9.36 -30.11 -0.17
CA SER A 23 9.29 -31.17 -1.18
C SER A 23 10.54 -32.03 -1.23
N VAL A 24 11.72 -31.42 -1.14
CA VAL A 24 12.99 -32.17 -1.14
C VAL A 24 13.18 -32.95 0.15
N LEU A 25 12.92 -32.35 1.32
CA LEU A 25 13.12 -33.03 2.60
C LEU A 25 12.05 -34.09 2.90
N GLY A 26 10.85 -33.95 2.32
CA GLY A 26 9.73 -34.87 2.46
C GLY A 26 9.89 -36.13 1.60
N ASN A 27 10.30 -35.98 0.35
CA ASN A 27 10.30 -37.08 -0.63
C ASN A 27 11.66 -37.78 -0.80
N ASP A 28 12.71 -37.34 -0.11
CA ASP A 28 14.04 -37.91 -0.26
C ASP A 28 14.31 -39.08 0.71
N ASP A 29 14.44 -40.27 0.13
CA ASP A 29 14.68 -41.54 0.82
C ASP A 29 16.12 -41.66 1.34
N ASN A 30 17.06 -40.92 0.76
CA ASN A 30 18.48 -41.19 0.97
C ASN A 30 19.02 -40.58 2.27
N TYR A 31 18.51 -39.41 2.67
CA TYR A 31 19.03 -38.67 3.81
C TYR A 31 17.92 -38.09 4.67
N SER A 32 17.99 -38.34 5.98
CA SER A 32 17.09 -37.72 6.95
C SER A 32 17.53 -36.30 7.34
N PHE A 33 18.81 -35.98 7.17
CA PHE A 33 19.36 -34.64 7.45
C PHE A 33 20.18 -34.18 6.25
N ARG A 34 20.04 -32.91 5.86
CA ARG A 34 20.76 -32.32 4.73
C ARG A 34 21.50 -31.05 5.17
N LYS A 35 22.78 -30.92 4.79
CA LYS A 35 23.55 -29.68 4.92
C LYS A 35 23.24 -28.73 3.77
N ASP A 36 23.55 -27.44 3.94
CA ASP A 36 23.33 -26.40 2.92
C ASP A 36 23.94 -26.76 1.56
N ASP A 37 25.18 -27.24 1.52
CA ASP A 37 25.85 -27.62 0.26
C ASP A 37 25.12 -28.75 -0.47
N GLY A 38 24.53 -29.68 0.29
CA GLY A 38 23.73 -30.78 -0.27
C GLY A 38 22.40 -30.28 -0.82
N LEU A 39 21.77 -29.32 -0.12
CA LEU A 39 20.53 -28.70 -0.56
C LEU A 39 20.72 -27.83 -1.79
N GLU A 40 21.81 -27.06 -1.87
CA GLU A 40 22.12 -26.24 -3.05
C GLU A 40 22.30 -27.09 -4.31
N LYS A 41 22.93 -28.27 -4.19
CA LYS A 41 23.04 -29.22 -5.31
C LYS A 41 21.69 -29.81 -5.70
N THR A 42 20.90 -30.28 -4.73
CA THR A 42 19.61 -30.93 -5.01
C THR A 42 18.56 -29.94 -5.51
N LEU A 43 18.54 -28.71 -4.98
CA LEU A 43 17.60 -27.66 -5.35
C LEU A 43 18.11 -26.80 -6.52
N ASN A 44 19.29 -27.11 -7.07
CA ASN A 44 19.89 -26.38 -8.19
C ASN A 44 20.06 -24.87 -7.89
N GLY A 45 20.71 -24.56 -6.78
CA GLY A 45 21.07 -23.20 -6.37
C GLY A 45 20.60 -22.80 -4.97
N LYS A 46 20.86 -21.53 -4.65
CA LYS A 46 20.49 -20.89 -3.38
C LYS A 46 19.01 -20.49 -3.37
N PRO A 47 18.39 -20.33 -2.18
CA PRO A 47 17.05 -19.77 -2.09
C PRO A 47 17.02 -18.34 -2.64
N LYS A 48 15.87 -17.93 -3.16
CA LYS A 48 15.68 -16.57 -3.69
C LYS A 48 15.42 -15.54 -2.60
N SER A 49 14.95 -15.99 -1.44
CA SER A 49 14.46 -15.16 -0.33
C SER A 49 15.38 -15.12 0.90
N ALA A 50 16.56 -15.74 0.82
CA ALA A 50 17.56 -15.79 1.90
C ALA A 50 18.97 -16.05 1.36
N LYS A 51 20.00 -15.98 2.22
CA LYS A 51 21.40 -16.23 1.81
C LYS A 51 21.68 -17.71 1.58
N ASN A 52 21.04 -18.59 2.36
CA ASN A 52 21.20 -20.03 2.29
C ASN A 52 19.94 -20.76 2.80
N TRP A 53 19.87 -22.07 2.56
CA TRP A 53 18.72 -22.89 2.94
C TRP A 53 18.53 -23.00 4.46
N SER A 54 19.63 -22.96 5.23
CA SER A 54 19.60 -22.91 6.69
C SER A 54 18.90 -21.67 7.24
N GLU A 55 19.04 -20.51 6.60
CA GLU A 55 18.33 -19.30 7.01
C GLU A 55 16.80 -19.45 6.83
N ILE A 56 16.36 -20.05 5.71
CA ILE A 56 14.94 -20.40 5.51
C ILE A 56 14.45 -21.32 6.64
N ALA A 57 15.21 -22.37 6.94
CA ALA A 57 14.82 -23.33 7.96
C ALA A 57 14.80 -22.74 9.39
N LYS A 58 15.68 -21.78 9.69
CA LYS A 58 15.70 -21.07 10.98
C LYS A 58 14.49 -20.16 11.16
N GLU A 59 14.05 -19.52 10.08
CA GLU A 59 12.89 -18.63 10.07
C GLU A 59 11.57 -19.40 9.96
N HIS A 60 11.59 -20.71 9.65
CA HIS A 60 10.39 -21.55 9.55
C HIS A 60 10.46 -22.80 10.45
N PRO A 61 10.65 -22.64 11.77
CA PRO A 61 10.76 -23.74 12.73
C PRO A 61 9.49 -24.60 12.86
N GLU A 62 8.35 -24.12 12.37
CA GLU A 62 7.09 -24.87 12.25
C GLU A 62 7.21 -26.07 11.31
N PHE A 63 8.15 -26.04 10.36
CA PHE A 63 8.37 -27.11 9.39
C PHE A 63 9.73 -27.77 9.53
N PHE A 64 10.74 -27.05 10.01
CA PHE A 64 12.11 -27.51 9.98
C PHE A 64 12.71 -27.60 11.36
N LYS A 65 13.62 -28.56 11.53
CA LYS A 65 14.40 -28.77 12.73
C LYS A 65 15.86 -28.95 12.35
N PHE A 66 16.74 -28.43 13.19
CA PHE A 66 18.17 -28.66 13.07
C PHE A 66 18.60 -29.87 13.90
N ASN A 67 19.67 -30.54 13.44
CA ASN A 67 20.37 -31.51 14.28
C ASN A 67 21.06 -30.81 15.48
N VAL A 68 21.59 -31.61 16.40
CA VAL A 68 22.28 -31.10 17.61
C VAL A 68 23.47 -30.20 17.26
N ALA A 69 24.18 -30.51 16.17
CA ALA A 69 25.31 -29.70 15.69
C ALA A 69 24.89 -28.38 15.03
N GLY A 70 23.61 -28.22 14.67
CA GLY A 70 23.09 -27.02 14.01
C GLY A 70 23.49 -26.86 12.54
N ASP A 71 24.08 -27.88 11.92
CA ASP A 71 24.65 -27.82 10.56
C ASP A 71 23.79 -28.52 9.50
N SER A 72 22.79 -29.28 9.93
CA SER A 72 21.95 -30.09 9.05
C SER A 72 20.47 -29.92 9.38
N ILE A 73 19.65 -29.85 8.32
CA ILE A 73 18.22 -29.57 8.36
C ILE A 73 17.43 -30.84 8.10
N VAL A 74 16.36 -31.04 8.88
CA VAL A 74 15.35 -32.08 8.67
C VAL A 74 13.95 -31.48 8.72
N LEU A 75 13.01 -32.11 8.04
CA LEU A 75 11.59 -31.79 8.20
C LEU A 75 11.11 -32.25 9.60
N LEU A 76 10.52 -31.33 10.36
CA LEU A 76 10.06 -31.56 11.73
C LEU A 76 9.13 -32.79 11.81
N PHE A 77 8.15 -32.89 10.90
CA PHE A 77 7.23 -34.02 10.83
C PHE A 77 7.95 -35.36 10.65
N ARG A 78 8.96 -35.41 9.76
CA ARG A 78 9.76 -36.62 9.56
C ARG A 78 10.55 -36.96 10.82
N SER A 79 11.08 -35.96 11.53
CA SER A 79 11.86 -36.16 12.76
C SER A 79 11.09 -36.81 13.92
N LEU A 80 9.76 -36.77 13.89
CA LEU A 80 8.88 -37.42 14.88
C LEU A 80 8.76 -38.94 14.68
N VAL A 81 9.05 -39.43 13.48
CA VAL A 81 9.04 -40.86 13.18
C VAL A 81 10.31 -41.50 13.72
N LYS A 82 10.17 -42.65 14.39
CA LYS A 82 11.31 -43.43 14.87
C LYS A 82 12.18 -43.86 13.69
N PRO A 83 13.51 -43.74 13.80
CA PRO A 83 14.41 -44.26 12.77
C PRO A 83 14.27 -45.79 12.66
N ASP A 84 14.51 -46.31 11.47
CA ASP A 84 14.58 -47.74 11.19
C ASP A 84 15.89 -48.37 11.72
N SER A 85 16.08 -49.66 11.48
CA SER A 85 17.27 -50.41 11.90
C SER A 85 18.59 -49.87 11.30
N ASN A 86 18.53 -49.08 10.24
CA ASN A 86 19.68 -48.45 9.58
C ASN A 86 19.83 -46.97 9.96
N ASP A 87 19.16 -46.52 11.03
CA ASP A 87 19.08 -45.13 11.47
C ASP A 87 18.52 -44.15 10.42
N LYS A 88 17.78 -44.68 9.44
CA LYS A 88 17.11 -43.90 8.40
C LYS A 88 15.66 -43.69 8.76
N ARG A 89 15.12 -42.52 8.45
CA ARG A 89 13.69 -42.26 8.56
C ARG A 89 13.03 -42.47 7.20
N PRO A 90 11.88 -43.14 7.14
CA PRO A 90 11.17 -43.30 5.87
C PRO A 90 10.85 -41.93 5.27
N PRO A 91 10.78 -41.83 3.93
CA PRO A 91 10.24 -40.65 3.28
C PRO A 91 8.76 -40.46 3.68
N LEU A 92 8.28 -39.23 3.57
CA LEU A 92 6.86 -38.97 3.66
C LEU A 92 6.15 -39.45 2.40
N THR A 93 4.90 -39.86 2.55
CA THR A 93 4.06 -40.12 1.39
C THR A 93 3.77 -38.80 0.68
N ILE A 94 3.48 -38.87 -0.63
CA ILE A 94 3.16 -37.68 -1.44
C ILE A 94 2.00 -36.89 -0.80
N ASP A 95 0.98 -37.59 -0.29
CA ASP A 95 -0.17 -36.98 0.39
C ASP A 95 0.22 -36.26 1.68
N GLN A 96 1.16 -36.82 2.45
CA GLN A 96 1.68 -36.17 3.66
C GLN A 96 2.47 -34.92 3.32
N THR A 97 3.35 -35.00 2.31
CA THR A 97 4.11 -33.85 1.81
C THR A 97 3.17 -32.74 1.33
N GLN A 98 2.12 -33.09 0.58
CA GLN A 98 1.12 -32.14 0.10
C GLN A 98 0.39 -31.45 1.25
N LYS A 99 -0.02 -32.19 2.29
CA LYS A 99 -0.67 -31.59 3.48
C LYS A 99 0.23 -30.56 4.19
N ILE A 100 1.53 -30.81 4.25
CA ILE A 100 2.49 -29.87 4.86
C ILE A 100 2.65 -28.63 3.97
N ILE A 101 2.68 -28.80 2.65
CA ILE A 101 2.67 -27.69 1.69
C ILE A 101 1.39 -26.85 1.85
N ASP A 102 0.22 -27.49 1.93
CA ASP A 102 -1.05 -26.79 2.14
C ASP A 102 -1.06 -26.02 3.46
N GLN A 103 -0.45 -26.57 4.51
CA GLN A 103 -0.25 -25.87 5.78
C GLN A 103 0.67 -24.64 5.61
N ALA A 104 1.75 -24.73 4.82
CA ALA A 104 2.62 -23.60 4.53
C ALA A 104 1.90 -22.47 3.79
N ILE A 105 1.07 -22.83 2.80
CA ILE A 105 0.21 -21.88 2.08
C ILE A 105 -0.79 -21.23 3.05
N SER A 106 -1.47 -22.03 3.88
CA SER A 106 -2.42 -21.49 4.86
C SER A 106 -1.77 -20.53 5.87
N LEU A 107 -0.56 -20.82 6.34
CA LEU A 107 0.18 -19.94 7.24
C LEU A 107 0.59 -18.63 6.55
N HIS A 108 1.08 -18.71 5.32
CA HIS A 108 1.38 -17.54 4.49
C HIS A 108 0.14 -16.66 4.29
N ASP A 109 -0.99 -17.24 3.89
CA ASP A 109 -2.23 -16.51 3.64
C ASP A 109 -2.79 -15.86 4.90
N LYS A 110 -2.66 -16.55 6.06
CA LYS A 110 -2.99 -15.96 7.36
C LYS A 110 -2.13 -14.74 7.68
N GLN A 111 -0.85 -14.71 7.29
CA GLN A 111 0.00 -13.54 7.47
C GLN A 111 -0.41 -12.39 6.54
N ILE A 112 -0.76 -12.69 5.28
CA ILE A 112 -1.31 -11.68 4.36
C ILE A 112 -2.61 -11.09 4.90
N ALA A 113 -3.53 -11.93 5.37
CA ALA A 113 -4.80 -11.49 5.93
C ALA A 113 -4.61 -10.59 7.16
N ARG A 114 -3.62 -10.90 8.02
CA ARG A 114 -3.28 -10.05 9.18
C ARG A 114 -2.78 -8.67 8.76
N LEU A 115 -2.02 -8.57 7.67
CA LEU A 115 -1.64 -7.27 7.11
C LEU A 115 -2.82 -6.50 6.54
N GLN A 116 -3.68 -7.17 5.78
CA GLN A 116 -4.82 -6.51 5.13
C GLN A 116 -5.89 -6.05 6.13
N LYS A 117 -6.02 -6.73 7.28
CA LYS A 117 -7.01 -6.41 8.31
C LYS A 117 -6.89 -4.98 8.87
N ASN A 118 -5.73 -4.32 8.73
CA ASN A 118 -5.55 -2.95 9.22
C ASN A 118 -5.99 -1.84 8.23
N ASN A 119 -6.66 -2.17 7.14
CA ASN A 119 -7.15 -1.18 6.17
C ASN A 119 -8.40 -0.39 6.61
N PHE A 120 -8.86 -0.51 7.87
CA PHE A 120 -10.02 0.23 8.37
C PHE A 120 -9.81 1.76 8.37
N LEU A 121 -8.57 2.24 8.50
CA LEU A 121 -8.28 3.68 8.51
C LEU A 121 -8.27 4.34 7.12
N ILE A 122 -8.10 3.56 6.05
CA ILE A 122 -8.09 4.08 4.67
C ILE A 122 -9.37 4.88 4.35
N PRO A 123 -10.60 4.35 4.53
CA PRO A 123 -11.81 5.11 4.23
C PRO A 123 -11.97 6.37 5.08
N ILE A 124 -11.46 6.37 6.32
CA ILE A 124 -11.50 7.54 7.22
C ILE A 124 -10.59 8.66 6.67
N PHE A 125 -9.34 8.34 6.31
CA PHE A 125 -8.45 9.33 5.70
C PHE A 125 -8.99 9.84 4.36
N THR A 126 -9.57 8.97 3.53
CA THR A 126 -10.18 9.38 2.26
C THR A 126 -11.34 10.37 2.48
N ALA A 127 -12.20 10.12 3.47
CA ALA A 127 -13.31 11.02 3.81
C ALA A 127 -12.82 12.39 4.29
N VAL A 128 -11.78 12.43 5.13
CA VAL A 128 -11.18 13.68 5.62
C VAL A 128 -10.58 14.48 4.46
N ILE A 129 -9.81 13.85 3.57
CA ILE A 129 -9.20 14.51 2.41
C ILE A 129 -10.28 15.03 1.44
N ALA A 130 -11.33 14.24 1.17
CA ALA A 130 -12.45 14.64 0.32
C ALA A 130 -13.23 15.84 0.90
N SER A 131 -13.42 15.86 2.22
CA SER A 131 -14.10 16.97 2.90
C SER A 131 -13.26 18.27 2.84
N LEU A 132 -11.96 18.17 3.13
CA LEU A 132 -11.05 19.31 3.08
C LEU A 132 -10.90 19.89 1.68
N THR A 133 -10.73 19.04 0.67
CA THR A 133 -10.62 19.47 -0.74
C THR A 133 -11.88 20.18 -1.21
N THR A 134 -13.07 19.61 -0.92
CA THR A 134 -14.35 20.23 -1.25
C THR A 134 -14.53 21.59 -0.56
N GLY A 135 -14.24 21.66 0.74
CA GLY A 135 -14.33 22.90 1.51
C GLY A 135 -13.38 23.98 1.00
N PHE A 136 -12.14 23.59 0.63
CA PHE A 136 -11.14 24.51 0.11
C PHE A 136 -11.54 25.09 -1.25
N VAL A 137 -12.05 24.26 -2.16
CA VAL A 137 -12.54 24.71 -3.48
C VAL A 137 -13.73 25.65 -3.33
N ALA A 138 -14.69 25.33 -2.44
CA ALA A 138 -15.84 26.19 -2.17
C ALA A 138 -15.41 27.55 -1.60
N TYR A 139 -14.48 27.56 -0.63
CA TYR A 139 -13.94 28.78 -0.04
C TYR A 139 -13.24 29.67 -1.08
N PHE A 140 -12.38 29.07 -1.91
CA PHE A 140 -11.65 29.81 -2.94
C PHE A 140 -12.60 30.41 -3.99
N THR A 141 -13.61 29.65 -4.41
CA THR A 141 -14.63 30.09 -5.36
C THR A 141 -15.45 31.26 -4.82
N LEU A 142 -15.89 31.18 -3.56
CA LEU A 142 -16.63 32.27 -2.90
C LEU A 142 -15.78 33.54 -2.76
N LYS A 143 -14.50 33.41 -2.39
CA LYS A 143 -13.58 34.54 -2.25
C LYS A 143 -13.36 35.25 -3.59
N ASN A 144 -13.07 34.48 -4.64
CA ASN A 144 -12.79 35.03 -5.96
C ASN A 144 -14.03 35.72 -6.58
N ASN A 145 -15.23 35.19 -6.31
CA ASN A 145 -16.49 35.80 -6.74
C ASN A 145 -16.76 37.12 -6.00
N ASN A 146 -16.51 37.19 -4.68
CA ASN A 146 -16.73 38.41 -3.89
C ASN A 146 -15.86 39.59 -4.37
N ASP A 147 -14.58 39.33 -4.68
CA ASP A 147 -13.67 40.36 -5.20
C ASP A 147 -14.10 40.88 -6.59
N SER A 148 -14.69 39.99 -7.40
CA SER A 148 -15.23 40.36 -8.71
C SER A 148 -16.50 41.22 -8.58
N VAL A 149 -17.39 40.88 -7.65
CA VAL A 149 -18.61 41.66 -7.37
C VAL A 149 -18.26 43.07 -6.88
N LYS A 150 -17.30 43.21 -5.94
CA LYS A 150 -16.85 44.54 -5.47
C LYS A 150 -16.27 45.42 -6.57
N LYS A 151 -15.58 44.83 -7.56
CA LYS A 151 -15.06 45.59 -8.72
C LYS A 151 -16.19 46.08 -9.62
N ILE A 152 -17.25 45.29 -9.78
CA ILE A 152 -18.42 45.68 -10.56
C ILE A 152 -19.15 46.84 -9.87
N ASP A 153 -19.36 46.74 -8.55
CA ASP A 153 -20.04 47.77 -7.75
C ASP A 153 -19.36 49.14 -7.88
N LYS A 154 -18.03 49.19 -7.72
CA LYS A 154 -17.24 50.41 -7.92
C LYS A 154 -17.34 51.00 -9.33
N LYS A 155 -17.43 50.15 -10.36
CA LYS A 155 -17.60 50.62 -11.74
C LYS A 155 -18.97 51.23 -11.96
N VAL A 156 -20.01 50.64 -11.37
CA VAL A 156 -21.39 51.16 -11.43
C VAL A 156 -21.47 52.52 -10.74
N ASP A 157 -20.89 52.67 -9.54
CA ASP A 157 -20.85 53.97 -8.84
C ASP A 157 -20.17 55.06 -9.67
N HIS A 158 -19.04 54.74 -10.29
CA HIS A 158 -18.32 55.68 -11.15
C HIS A 158 -19.16 56.12 -12.36
N ILE A 159 -19.89 55.18 -12.98
CA ILE A 159 -20.79 55.48 -14.10
C ILE A 159 -21.95 56.38 -13.65
N ILE A 160 -22.56 56.10 -12.48
CA ILE A 160 -23.64 56.93 -11.92
C ILE A 160 -23.14 58.36 -11.64
N ILE A 161 -21.95 58.51 -11.07
CA ILE A 161 -21.34 59.83 -10.80
C ILE A 161 -21.12 60.60 -12.12
N LEU A 162 -20.61 59.93 -13.17
CA LEU A 162 -20.42 60.56 -14.48
C LEU A 162 -21.75 61.01 -15.11
N LEU A 163 -22.81 60.19 -15.01
CA LEU A 163 -24.14 60.52 -15.52
C LEU A 163 -24.76 61.71 -14.79
N ASN A 164 -24.64 61.76 -13.46
CA ASN A 164 -25.14 62.89 -12.67
C ASN A 164 -24.37 64.18 -12.99
N LYS A 165 -23.05 64.10 -13.16
CA LYS A 165 -22.22 65.25 -13.54
C LYS A 165 -22.59 65.80 -14.92
N ASN A 166 -22.79 64.92 -15.90
CA ASN A 166 -23.20 65.33 -17.26
C ASN A 166 -24.62 65.91 -17.28
N SER A 167 -25.54 65.37 -16.48
CA SER A 167 -26.89 65.91 -16.34
C SER A 167 -26.88 67.33 -15.74
N ALA A 168 -26.02 67.62 -14.77
CA ALA A 168 -25.87 68.95 -14.18
C ALA A 168 -25.27 69.98 -15.16
N LEU A 169 -24.31 69.56 -15.99
CA LEU A 169 -23.72 70.41 -17.04
C LEU A 169 -24.75 70.81 -18.11
N ASN A 170 -25.59 69.86 -18.54
CA ASN A 170 -26.65 70.13 -19.52
C ASN A 170 -27.75 71.08 -19.01
N GLN A 171 -27.94 71.22 -17.69
CA GLN A 171 -28.86 72.21 -17.12
C GLN A 171 -28.27 73.63 -17.05
N GLN A 172 -26.94 73.80 -17.05
CA GLN A 172 -26.32 75.13 -17.08
C GLN A 172 -26.31 75.75 -18.49
N ASP A 173 -26.16 74.92 -19.53
CA ASP A 173 -26.13 75.42 -20.91
C ASP A 173 -27.51 75.84 -21.44
N SER A 174 -28.61 75.33 -20.88
CA SER A 174 -29.98 75.74 -21.25
C SER A 174 -30.39 77.10 -20.67
N ILE A 175 -29.69 77.63 -19.66
CA ILE A 175 -29.97 78.94 -19.04
C ILE A 175 -29.24 80.08 -19.78
N LYS A 176 -28.27 79.77 -20.66
CA LYS A 176 -27.42 80.75 -21.36
C LYS A 176 -27.79 81.01 -22.82
N LYS A 177 -29.04 80.82 -23.24
CA LYS A 177 -29.50 81.31 -24.55
C LYS A 177 -30.12 82.70 -24.40
N PRO A 178 -29.46 83.79 -24.87
CA PRO A 178 -30.09 85.10 -24.91
C PRO A 178 -31.23 85.07 -25.93
N ILE A 179 -32.42 85.49 -25.48
CA ILE A 179 -33.58 85.73 -26.34
C ILE A 179 -33.25 86.95 -27.21
N ILE A 180 -32.81 86.71 -28.44
CA ILE A 180 -32.64 87.78 -29.44
C ILE A 180 -34.02 88.07 -30.02
N ILE A 181 -34.68 89.08 -29.46
CA ILE A 181 -35.89 89.68 -30.05
C ILE A 181 -35.42 90.54 -31.23
N LYS A 182 -35.62 90.06 -32.47
CA LYS A 182 -35.49 90.91 -33.66
C LYS A 182 -36.79 91.71 -33.84
N SER A 183 -36.67 93.01 -33.59
CA SER A 183 -37.63 94.07 -33.92
C SER A 183 -37.81 94.19 -35.43
N SER A 184 -39.04 94.48 -35.83
CA SER A 184 -39.42 94.90 -37.18
C SER A 184 -38.69 96.17 -37.60
N ASN A 185 -38.40 96.28 -38.89
CA ASN A 185 -38.99 97.28 -39.79
C ASN A 185 -38.53 97.01 -41.23
#